data_AF-A0A7V9DTS5-F1
#
_entry.id   AF-A0A7V9DTS5-F1
#
_cell.length_a   1.000
_cell.length_b   1.000
_cell.length_c   1.000
_cell.angle_alpha   90.00
_cell.angle_beta   90.00
_cell.angle_gamma   90.00
#
_symmetry.space_group_name_H-M   'P 1'
#
loop_
_entity.id
_entity.type
_entity.pdbx_description
1 polymer ?
#
loop_
_entity_poly.entity_id
_entity_poly.type
_entity_poly.pdbx_seq_one_letter_code
_entity_poly.pdbx_strand_id
1 'polypeptide(L)' 'GVKIARDGGRVVNVSVEFEDVRRAAAELDLPLKEVLRAATAAAHRAHPSGSR' A
#
# COMPACT_ATOMS: atom_id res chain seq x y z
N GLY A 1 5.71 -2.20 4.59
CA GLY A 1 4.66 -3.12 5.07
C GLY A 1 3.32 -2.72 4.50
N VAL A 2 2.41 -3.67 4.33
CA VAL A 2 1.05 -3.46 3.80
C VAL A 2 0.04 -4.09 4.76
N LYS A 3 -0.96 -3.31 5.19
CA LYS A 3 -2.13 -3.77 5.93
C LYS A 3 -3.24 -4.16 4.96
N ILE A 4 -3.80 -5.34 5.15
CA ILE A 4 -4.91 -5.87 4.35
C ILE A 4 -6.05 -6.18 5.31
N ALA A 5 -7.19 -5.51 5.13
CA ALA A 5 -8.42 -5.83 5.85
C ALA A 5 -9.31 -6.72 4.98
N ARG A 6 -9.85 -7.78 5.60
CA ARG A 6 -10.75 -8.72 4.96
C ARG A 6 -12.05 -8.84 5.73
N ASP A 7 -13.15 -8.97 5.00
CA ASP A 7 -14.47 -9.26 5.51
C ASP A 7 -15.08 -10.40 4.69
N GLY A 8 -15.53 -11.47 5.34
CA GLY A 8 -16.04 -12.66 4.65
C GLY A 8 -15.09 -13.25 3.60
N GLY A 9 -13.77 -13.15 3.81
CA GLY A 9 -12.76 -13.59 2.83
C GLY A 9 -12.48 -12.60 1.68
N ARG A 10 -13.29 -11.53 1.55
CA ARG A 10 -13.11 -10.47 0.56
C ARG A 10 -12.17 -9.39 1.09
N VAL A 11 -11.21 -8.97 0.27
CA VAL A 11 -10.37 -7.79 0.58
C VAL A 11 -11.23 -6.53 0.49
N VAL A 12 -11.35 -5.81 1.61
CA VAL A 12 -12.14 -4.57 1.72
C VAL A 12 -11.27 -3.33 1.86
N ASN A 13 -10.02 -3.48 2.30
CA ASN A 13 -9.05 -2.40 2.35
C ASN A 13 -7.62 -2.91 2.19
N VAL A 14 -6.79 -2.14 1.51
CA VAL A 14 -5.34 -2.33 1.39
C VAL A 14 -4.69 -0.98 1.65
N SER A 15 -3.77 -0.91 2.60
CA SER A 15 -3.11 0.34 2.98
C SER A 15 -1.64 0.11 3.26
N VAL A 16 -0.80 1.03 2.81
CA VAL A 16 0.65 0.99 3.09
C VAL A 16 0.96 1.63 4.42
N GLU A 17 1.99 1.14 5.10
CA GLU A 17 2.46 1.77 6.34
C GLU A 17 3.18 3.09 6.05
N PHE A 18 2.74 4.16 6.71
CA PHE A 18 3.27 5.50 6.48
C PHE A 18 4.78 5.60 6.76
N GLU A 19 5.27 5.01 7.86
CA GLU A 19 6.69 5.07 8.22
C GLU A 19 7.59 4.37 7.19
N ASP A 20 7.11 3.29 6.57
CA ASP A 20 7.88 2.61 5.53
C ASP A 20 7.95 3.44 4.26
N VAL A 21 6.84 4.09 3.89
CA VAL A 21 6.80 5.03 2.77
C VAL A 21 7.71 6.23 3.05
N ARG A 22 7.71 6.76 4.28
CA ARG A 22 8.58 7.86 4.70
C ARG A 22 10.06 7.51 4.62
N ARG A 23 10.44 6.32 5.10
CA ARG A 23 11.82 5.81 4.99
C ARG A 23 12.23 5.63 3.55
N ALA A 24 11.40 4.98 2.73
CA ALA A 24 11.67 4.79 1.31
C ALA A 24 11.82 6.13 0.55
N ALA A 25 10.96 7.11 0.85
CA ALA A 25 11.07 8.44 0.25
C ALA A 25 12.40 9.14 0.59
N ALA A 26 12.86 9.01 1.83
CA ALA A 26 14.14 9.56 2.25
C ALA A 26 15.33 8.83 1.61
N GLU A 27 15.29 7.50 1.52
CA GLU A 27 16.34 6.69 0.89
C GLU A 27 16.47 6.92 -0.62
N LEU A 28 15.34 7.18 -1.28
CA LEU A 28 15.28 7.40 -2.72
C LEU A 28 15.42 8.87 -3.13
N ASP A 29 15.45 9.81 -2.17
CA ASP A 29 15.39 11.25 -2.40
C ASP A 29 14.20 11.67 -3.29
N LEU A 30 13.01 11.12 -2.99
CA LEU A 30 11.78 11.35 -3.73
C LEU A 30 10.69 12.04 -2.89
N PRO A 31 9.75 12.78 -3.51
CA PRO A 31 8.64 13.37 -2.79
C PRO A 31 7.76 12.30 -2.14
N LEU A 32 7.50 12.44 -0.84
CA LEU A 32 6.73 11.48 -0.04
C LEU A 32 5.37 11.10 -0.67
N LYS A 33 4.67 12.08 -1.23
CA LYS A 33 3.36 11.87 -1.86
C LYS A 33 3.43 10.97 -3.09
N GLU A 34 4.53 11.03 -3.85
CA GLU A 34 4.72 10.18 -5.03
C GLU A 34 5.03 8.75 -4.63
N VAL A 35 5.88 8.56 -3.63
CA VAL A 35 6.18 7.24 -3.06
C VAL A 35 4.91 6.62 -2.46
N LEU A 36 4.12 7.41 -1.72
CA LEU A 36 2.83 6.97 -1.17
C LEU A 36 1.88 6.51 -2.29
N ARG A 37 1.76 7.30 -3.36
CA ARG A 37 0.91 6.96 -4.52
C ARG A 37 1.37 5.66 -5.17
N ALA A 38 2.67 5.52 -5.45
CA ALA A 38 3.23 4.36 -6.11
C ALA A 38 3.11 3.09 -5.26
N ALA A 39 3.44 3.18 -3.97
CA ALA A 39 3.35 2.08 -3.02
C ALA A 39 1.90 1.62 -2.84
N THR A 40 0.95 2.56 -2.71
CA THR A 40 -0.48 2.25 -2.63
C THR A 40 -0.96 1.50 -3.87
N ALA A 41 -0.60 1.99 -5.07
CA ALA A 41 -0.98 1.33 -6.31
C ALA A 41 -0.37 -0.08 -6.44
N ALA A 42 0.89 -0.27 -6.01
CA ALA A 42 1.53 -1.58 -5.99
C ALA A 42 0.84 -2.55 -5.01
N ALA A 43 0.48 -2.06 -3.82
CA ALA A 43 -0.22 -2.85 -2.81
C ALA A 43 -1.59 -3.34 -3.32
N HIS A 44 -2.37 -2.48 -3.98
CA HIS A 44 -3.64 -2.87 -4.59
C HIS A 44 -3.48 -3.89 -5.74
N ARG A 45 -2.41 -3.80 -6.54
CA ARG A 45 -2.13 -4.80 -7.59
C ARG A 45 -1.75 -6.16 -7.01
N ALA A 46 -0.98 -6.18 -5.92
CA ALA A 46 -0.59 -7.41 -5.23
C ALA A 46 -1.76 -8.05 -4.46
N HIS A 47 -2.74 -7.24 -4.06
CA HIS A 47 -3.90 -7.65 -3.27
C HIS A 47 -5.20 -7.13 -3.90
N PRO A 48 -5.61 -7.67 -5.05
CA PRO A 48 -6.80 -7.22 -5.75
C PRO A 48 -8.06 -7.41 -4.89
N SER A 49 -8.94 -6.41 -4.92
CA SER A 49 -10.22 -6.44 -4.21
C SER A 49 -11.22 -7.34 -4.94
N GLY A 50 -11.61 -8.48 -4.35
CA GLY A 50 -12.61 -9.38 -4.94
C GLY A 50 -12.73 -10.71 -4.19
N SER A 51 -13.92 -11.31 -4.22
CA SER A 51 -14.10 -12.74 -3.89
C SER A 51 -13.53 -13.57 -5.05
N ARG A 52 -12.87 -14.69 -4.72
CA ARG A 52 -12.72 -15.78 -5.69
C ARG A 52 -14.09 -16.40 -5.98
#